data_AF-A2FK47-F1
#
_entry.id   AF-A2FK47-F1
#
_cell.length_a   1.000
_cell.length_b   1.000
_cell.length_c   1.000
_cell.angle_alpha   90.00
_cell.angle_beta   90.00
_cell.angle_gamma   90.00
#
_symmetry.space_group_name_H-M   'P 1'
#
loop_
_entity.id
_entity.type
_entity.pdbx_description
1 polymer ?
#
loop_
_entity_poly.entity_id
_entity_poly.type
_entity_poly.pdbx_seq_one_letter_code
_entity_poly.pdbx_strand_id
1 'polypeptide(L)'
;MVILVLFFGLAKCLKSSIQFQSLKLNFSDVTISIPNGYNLIFQPSDKIRIKITKDKQQKAFTVYKDQYMQVSRSNITFKAFKNSIVQMYYWLIPTTLCGRSSVHFSADKSIRFNSETTTPSSKICVFPQSNAYSHELYGSFTSNSTNCSLNFYAIEKMHLNVFQGFREMKAKLKQPVYSTPANNHYKLDFSSPYFMQYSNCGGSELKLQMSSKVERQSQKSADCGVYSIPSMNSMGGLMLNNQLGFVTIEKCSNKSEDVAISLFLVSGVFYIFSLFLICILFIPEKSSPLSKFRLSLA
;
A
#
# COMPACT_ATOMS: atom_id res chain seq x y z
N MET A 1 -32.03 -36.43 13.54
CA MET A 1 -30.88 -36.02 12.73
C MET A 1 -31.05 -34.54 12.55
N VAL A 2 -30.65 -33.87 13.62
CA VAL A 2 -30.49 -32.43 13.67
C VAL A 2 -29.56 -32.09 12.51
N ILE A 3 -30.10 -31.35 11.54
CA ILE A 3 -29.30 -30.64 10.55
C ILE A 3 -28.44 -29.70 11.39
N LEU A 4 -27.21 -30.13 11.68
CA LEU A 4 -26.21 -29.33 12.34
C LEU A 4 -25.77 -28.31 11.29
N VAL A 5 -26.51 -27.22 11.22
CA VAL A 5 -26.14 -26.03 10.48
C VAL A 5 -24.88 -25.50 11.14
N LEU A 6 -23.72 -25.90 10.61
CA LEU A 6 -22.42 -25.31 10.91
C LEU A 6 -22.38 -23.90 10.31
N PHE A 7 -23.17 -22.98 10.86
CA PHE A 7 -22.88 -21.54 10.85
C PHE A 7 -21.85 -21.28 11.95
N PHE A 8 -20.63 -21.78 11.77
CA PHE A 8 -19.48 -21.33 12.55
C PHE A 8 -18.70 -20.30 11.72
N GLY A 9 -18.68 -19.06 12.21
CA GLY A 9 -17.56 -18.16 11.93
C GLY A 9 -17.79 -16.99 10.97
N LEU A 10 -19.01 -16.47 10.83
CA LEU A 10 -19.24 -15.12 10.26
C LEU A 10 -19.65 -14.15 11.36
N ALA A 11 -18.84 -14.06 12.41
CA ALA A 11 -18.98 -13.03 13.43
C ALA A 11 -17.62 -12.38 13.69
N LYS A 12 -17.59 -11.07 13.43
CA LYS A 12 -16.63 -10.08 13.94
C LYS A 12 -15.21 -10.12 13.36
N CYS A 13 -15.08 -9.55 12.18
CA CYS A 13 -14.15 -8.43 12.00
C CYS A 13 -14.82 -7.37 11.11
N LEU A 14 -15.78 -6.64 11.70
CA LEU A 14 -16.02 -5.25 11.30
C LEU A 14 -14.75 -4.47 11.66
N LYS A 15 -13.67 -4.66 10.87
CA LYS A 15 -12.51 -3.78 10.87
C LYS A 15 -13.07 -2.42 10.46
N SER A 16 -12.99 -1.48 11.39
CA SER A 16 -13.46 -0.11 11.23
C SER A 16 -13.11 0.41 9.83
N SER A 17 -14.06 1.06 9.18
CA SER A 17 -13.78 1.79 7.93
C SER A 17 -12.83 2.94 8.27
N ILE A 18 -11.53 2.67 8.29
CA ILE A 18 -10.51 3.70 8.42
C ILE A 18 -10.58 4.49 7.11
N GLN A 19 -11.23 5.66 7.17
CA GLN A 19 -11.29 6.57 6.04
C GLN A 19 -9.93 7.25 5.89
N PHE A 20 -9.30 6.99 4.75
CA PHE A 20 -8.07 7.63 4.34
C PHE A 20 -8.32 9.10 4.04
N GLN A 21 -7.32 9.95 4.31
CA GLN A 21 -7.34 11.31 3.79
C GLN A 21 -7.41 11.25 2.28
N SER A 22 -8.48 11.82 1.76
CA SER A 22 -8.79 11.67 0.38
C SER A 22 -9.47 12.94 -0.10
N LEU A 23 -8.79 13.69 -0.95
CA LEU A 23 -9.42 14.82 -1.61
C LEU A 23 -10.37 14.24 -2.67
N LYS A 24 -11.66 14.48 -2.50
CA LYS A 24 -12.65 14.24 -3.56
C LYS A 24 -12.60 15.44 -4.49
N LEU A 25 -11.98 15.27 -5.66
CA LEU A 25 -12.02 16.25 -6.72
C LEU A 25 -13.37 16.14 -7.44
N ASN A 26 -14.23 17.14 -7.25
CA ASN A 26 -15.34 17.38 -8.15
C ASN A 26 -14.81 18.19 -9.35
N PHE A 27 -15.49 18.07 -10.49
CA PHE A 27 -15.41 18.82 -11.75
C PHE A 27 -14.69 20.17 -11.86
N SER A 28 -14.65 20.92 -10.78
CA SER A 28 -13.96 22.21 -10.72
C SER A 28 -12.45 22.00 -10.65
N ASP A 29 -11.74 22.92 -11.29
CA ASP A 29 -10.30 23.02 -11.16
C ASP A 29 -9.97 23.31 -9.68
N VAL A 30 -9.37 22.34 -8.97
CA VAL A 30 -8.98 22.51 -7.57
C VAL A 30 -7.54 22.98 -7.50
N THR A 31 -7.33 24.19 -7.00
CA THR A 31 -5.99 24.74 -6.82
C THR A 31 -5.53 24.53 -5.38
N ILE A 32 -4.37 23.89 -5.22
CA ILE A 32 -3.73 23.68 -3.92
C ILE A 32 -2.46 24.51 -3.88
N SER A 33 -2.34 25.37 -2.88
CA SER A 33 -1.11 26.08 -2.59
C SER A 33 -0.23 25.24 -1.65
N ILE A 34 0.91 24.75 -2.15
CA ILE A 34 1.89 24.05 -1.32
C ILE A 34 2.73 25.09 -0.56
N PRO A 35 2.83 25.00 0.78
CA PRO A 35 3.70 25.87 1.55
C PRO A 35 5.18 25.73 1.13
N ASN A 36 5.91 26.83 1.19
CA ASN A 36 7.35 26.82 0.91
C ASN A 36 8.08 25.85 1.85
N GLY A 37 9.03 25.09 1.27
CA GLY A 37 9.78 24.07 2.01
C GLY A 37 9.07 22.73 2.17
N TYR A 38 7.94 22.50 1.49
CA TYR A 38 7.22 21.21 1.49
C TYR A 38 7.15 20.61 0.08
N ASN A 39 7.04 19.28 0.06
CA ASN A 39 6.73 18.46 -1.10
C ASN A 39 5.32 17.89 -0.93
N LEU A 40 4.50 17.98 -1.98
CA LEU A 40 3.26 17.22 -2.09
C LEU A 40 3.57 15.94 -2.87
N ILE A 41 3.34 14.80 -2.24
CA ILE A 41 3.41 13.48 -2.87
C ILE A 41 1.99 12.95 -2.92
N PHE A 42 1.50 12.56 -4.09
CA PHE A 42 0.11 12.12 -4.23
C PHE A 42 -0.04 10.95 -5.19
N GLN A 43 -1.11 10.18 -4.99
CA GLN A 43 -1.56 9.08 -5.83
C GLN A 43 -3.06 9.25 -6.09
N PRO A 44 -3.52 9.36 -7.35
CA PRO A 44 -4.93 9.48 -7.66
C PRO A 44 -5.57 8.12 -7.94
N SER A 45 -6.83 7.96 -7.53
CA SER A 45 -7.66 6.77 -7.80
C SER A 45 -8.14 6.64 -9.24
N ASP A 46 -8.01 7.71 -10.03
CA ASP A 46 -8.34 7.78 -11.45
C ASP A 46 -7.42 8.79 -12.15
N LYS A 47 -7.45 8.83 -13.47
CA LYS A 47 -6.64 9.72 -14.30
C LYS A 47 -6.95 11.20 -13.99
N ILE A 48 -5.92 11.98 -13.66
CA ILE A 48 -6.01 13.42 -13.42
C ILE A 48 -5.04 14.21 -14.30
N ARG A 49 -5.40 15.45 -14.63
CA ARG A 49 -4.52 16.43 -15.25
C ARG A 49 -4.05 17.39 -14.18
N ILE A 50 -2.74 17.56 -14.06
CA ILE A 50 -2.13 18.58 -13.22
C ILE A 50 -1.65 19.72 -14.10
N LYS A 51 -1.93 20.95 -13.69
CA LYS A 51 -1.40 22.17 -14.32
C LYS A 51 -0.53 22.89 -13.30
N ILE A 52 0.65 23.30 -13.74
CA ILE A 52 1.55 24.14 -12.96
C ILE A 52 1.76 25.45 -13.70
N THR A 53 1.55 26.55 -12.98
CA THR A 53 1.71 27.90 -13.49
C THR A 53 2.94 28.54 -12.85
N LYS A 54 3.87 29.07 -13.66
CA LYS A 54 5.00 29.89 -13.19
C LYS A 54 5.25 31.01 -14.19
N ASP A 55 5.29 32.25 -13.73
CA ASP A 55 5.71 33.42 -14.50
C ASP A 55 5.14 33.44 -15.93
N LYS A 56 3.80 33.26 -16.03
CA LYS A 56 2.99 33.15 -17.27
C LYS A 56 3.15 31.87 -18.10
N GLN A 57 4.09 30.99 -17.80
CA GLN A 57 4.20 29.67 -18.41
C GLN A 57 3.31 28.64 -17.70
N GLN A 58 2.55 27.88 -18.49
CA GLN A 58 1.74 26.76 -18.01
C GLN A 58 2.26 25.47 -18.61
N LYS A 59 2.49 24.46 -17.77
CA LYS A 59 2.69 23.08 -18.23
C LYS A 59 1.64 22.18 -17.61
N ALA A 60 1.09 21.31 -18.44
CA ALA A 60 0.09 20.33 -18.04
C ALA A 60 0.66 18.92 -18.15
N PHE A 61 0.39 18.09 -17.16
CA PHE A 61 0.79 16.68 -17.13
C PHE A 61 -0.40 15.81 -16.80
N THR A 62 -0.37 14.59 -17.30
CA THR A 62 -1.37 13.58 -16.98
C THR A 62 -0.76 12.60 -16.00
N VAL A 63 -1.40 12.43 -14.85
CA VAL A 63 -1.06 11.38 -13.88
C VAL A 63 -2.13 10.31 -14.00
N TYR A 64 -1.72 9.08 -14.28
CA TYR A 64 -2.67 7.97 -14.39
C TYR A 64 -3.04 7.43 -13.02
N LYS A 65 -4.11 6.63 -13.01
CA LYS A 65 -4.56 5.91 -11.83
C LYS A 65 -3.39 5.15 -11.19
N ASP A 66 -3.35 5.18 -9.86
CA ASP A 66 -2.39 4.47 -9.02
C ASP A 66 -0.91 4.85 -9.22
N GLN A 67 -0.63 5.88 -10.02
CA GLN A 67 0.72 6.44 -10.16
C GLN A 67 0.99 7.50 -9.11
N TYR A 68 2.10 7.33 -8.40
CA TYR A 68 2.64 8.38 -7.54
C TYR A 68 3.24 9.53 -8.34
N MET A 69 3.12 10.73 -7.78
CA MET A 69 3.75 11.94 -8.32
C MET A 69 4.20 12.84 -7.16
N GLN A 70 5.38 13.46 -7.30
CA GLN A 70 5.91 14.42 -6.35
C GLN A 70 6.01 15.83 -6.97
N VAL A 71 5.55 16.84 -6.25
CA VAL A 71 5.64 18.25 -6.67
C VAL A 71 6.08 19.13 -5.51
N SER A 72 7.02 20.04 -5.78
CA SER A 72 7.63 20.93 -4.78
C SER A 72 7.30 22.41 -5.01
N ARG A 73 6.13 22.74 -5.60
CA ARG A 73 5.80 24.11 -6.03
C ARG A 73 4.55 24.67 -5.37
N SER A 74 4.56 25.99 -5.14
CA SER A 74 3.35 26.74 -4.81
C SER A 74 2.40 26.77 -6.02
N ASN A 75 1.11 26.56 -5.74
CA ASN A 75 -0.03 26.64 -6.66
C ASN A 75 -0.04 25.60 -7.80
N ILE A 76 -0.61 24.43 -7.50
CA ILE A 76 -0.90 23.38 -8.47
C ILE A 76 -2.40 23.31 -8.66
N THR A 77 -2.84 23.27 -9.92
CA THR A 77 -4.25 23.06 -10.24
C THR A 77 -4.46 21.61 -10.68
N PHE A 78 -5.36 20.91 -9.99
CA PHE A 78 -5.80 19.56 -10.30
C PHE A 78 -7.11 19.60 -11.07
N LYS A 79 -7.20 18.84 -12.16
CA LYS A 79 -8.39 18.72 -12.99
C LYS A 79 -8.69 17.26 -13.30
N ALA A 80 -9.89 16.80 -12.98
CA ALA A 80 -10.37 15.47 -13.37
C ALA A 80 -10.68 15.44 -14.89
N PHE A 81 -10.47 14.29 -15.54
CA PHE A 81 -10.70 14.14 -16.99
C PHE A 81 -12.17 13.88 -17.37
N LYS A 82 -13.04 13.51 -16.42
CA LYS A 82 -14.42 13.08 -16.65
C LYS A 82 -15.35 13.53 -15.53
N ASN A 83 -16.62 13.20 -15.69
CA ASN A 83 -17.64 13.16 -14.63
C ASN A 83 -17.41 12.15 -13.50
N SER A 84 -16.16 12.02 -13.06
CA SER A 84 -15.76 11.16 -11.97
C SER A 84 -15.30 11.97 -10.75
N ILE A 85 -15.77 11.55 -9.58
CA ILE A 85 -15.19 11.97 -8.30
C ILE A 85 -13.85 11.25 -8.19
N VAL A 86 -12.75 12.00 -8.31
CA VAL A 86 -11.42 11.42 -8.16
C VAL A 86 -10.99 11.56 -6.72
N GLN A 87 -10.75 10.42 -6.08
CA GLN A 87 -10.13 10.35 -4.77
C GLN A 87 -8.61 10.49 -4.92
N MET A 88 -7.99 11.47 -4.24
CA MET A 88 -6.54 11.67 -4.23
C MET A 88 -5.98 11.44 -2.83
N TYR A 89 -5.08 10.47 -2.72
CA TYR A 89 -4.28 10.21 -1.52
C TYR A 89 -3.04 11.08 -1.59
N TYR A 90 -2.66 11.72 -0.48
CA TYR A 90 -1.53 12.64 -0.51
C TYR A 90 -0.79 12.74 0.82
N TRP A 91 0.46 13.16 0.72
CA TRP A 91 1.35 13.54 1.80
C TRP A 91 1.88 14.93 1.55
N LEU A 92 1.83 15.78 2.58
CA LEU A 92 2.55 17.05 2.59
C LEU A 92 3.76 16.95 3.52
N ILE A 93 4.95 16.81 2.95
CA ILE A 93 6.16 16.46 3.69
C ILE A 93 7.19 17.58 3.61
N PRO A 94 7.82 17.98 4.73
CA PRO A 94 8.97 18.87 4.69
C PRO A 94 10.07 18.36 3.75
N THR A 95 10.62 19.26 2.95
CA THR A 95 11.79 19.02 2.07
C THR A 95 13.06 18.64 2.85
N THR A 96 13.05 18.88 4.16
CA THR A 96 14.10 18.44 5.08
C THR A 96 14.05 16.94 5.38
N LEU A 97 12.87 16.31 5.31
CA LEU A 97 12.69 14.86 5.51
C LEU A 97 12.88 14.11 4.19
N CYS A 98 12.09 14.49 3.18
CA CYS A 98 12.11 13.84 1.87
C CYS A 98 12.61 14.82 0.83
N GLY A 99 13.67 14.43 0.11
CA GLY A 99 14.19 15.15 -1.05
C GLY A 99 13.30 14.94 -2.27
N ARG A 100 13.85 15.19 -3.47
CA ARG A 100 13.16 14.92 -4.75
C ARG A 100 13.31 13.48 -5.23
N SER A 101 13.98 12.64 -4.44
CA SER A 101 14.27 11.25 -4.75
C SER A 101 13.43 10.38 -3.81
N SER A 102 12.23 10.06 -4.26
CA SER A 102 11.31 9.20 -3.53
C SER A 102 10.99 7.98 -4.38
N VAL A 103 10.63 6.90 -3.70
CA VAL A 103 10.25 5.64 -4.33
C VAL A 103 8.97 5.16 -3.68
N HIS A 104 8.21 4.34 -4.40
CA HIS A 104 7.10 3.62 -3.81
C HIS A 104 7.21 2.14 -4.14
N PHE A 105 6.54 1.32 -3.34
CA PHE A 105 6.36 -0.08 -3.65
C PHE A 105 4.88 -0.44 -3.64
N SER A 106 4.51 -1.37 -4.51
CA SER A 106 3.14 -1.83 -4.70
C SER A 106 3.11 -3.35 -4.62
N ALA A 107 2.00 -3.89 -4.11
CA ALA A 107 1.76 -5.31 -4.03
C ALA A 107 0.26 -5.59 -3.97
N ASP A 108 -0.18 -6.69 -4.55
CA ASP A 108 -1.57 -7.11 -4.41
C ASP A 108 -1.84 -7.70 -3.01
N LYS A 109 -1.02 -8.68 -2.58
CA LYS A 109 -1.07 -9.30 -1.25
C LYS A 109 0.22 -9.13 -0.46
N SER A 110 1.37 -9.41 -1.06
CA SER A 110 2.65 -9.19 -0.41
C SER A 110 3.79 -9.02 -1.41
N ILE A 111 4.82 -8.30 -0.97
CA ILE A 111 6.07 -8.11 -1.69
C ILE A 111 7.23 -8.32 -0.74
N ARG A 112 8.28 -8.98 -1.22
CA ARG A 112 9.59 -9.08 -0.57
C ARG A 112 10.65 -8.60 -1.55
N PHE A 113 11.42 -7.61 -1.16
CA PHE A 113 12.50 -7.07 -1.98
C PHE A 113 13.73 -6.73 -1.15
N ASN A 114 14.88 -6.72 -1.82
CA ASN A 114 16.13 -6.19 -1.32
C ASN A 114 16.50 -4.95 -2.13
N SER A 115 17.06 -3.94 -1.48
CA SER A 115 17.69 -2.81 -2.17
C SER A 115 19.08 -2.53 -1.61
N GLU A 116 20.02 -2.26 -2.50
CA GLU A 116 21.40 -1.91 -2.16
C GLU A 116 21.82 -0.61 -2.84
N THR A 117 22.39 0.32 -2.08
CA THR A 117 22.87 1.61 -2.58
C THR A 117 24.16 2.00 -1.88
N THR A 118 25.17 2.45 -2.63
CA THR A 118 26.51 2.74 -2.10
C THR A 118 26.66 4.16 -1.59
N THR A 119 25.94 5.13 -2.19
CA THR A 119 25.99 6.54 -1.82
C THR A 119 24.62 7.22 -1.97
N PRO A 120 23.62 6.83 -1.17
CA PRO A 120 22.32 7.47 -1.21
C PRO A 120 22.42 8.92 -0.73
N SER A 121 21.52 9.78 -1.22
CA SER A 121 21.30 11.03 -0.51
C SER A 121 20.62 10.74 0.83
N SER A 122 20.92 11.54 1.86
CA SER A 122 20.31 11.41 3.19
C SER A 122 18.82 11.76 3.24
N LYS A 123 18.16 11.92 2.09
CA LYS A 123 16.78 12.43 1.97
C LYS A 123 15.93 11.56 1.04
N ILE A 124 16.12 10.25 1.09
CA ILE A 124 15.31 9.30 0.33
C ILE A 124 14.13 8.88 1.19
N CYS A 125 12.95 8.88 0.58
CA CYS A 125 11.73 8.38 1.21
C CYS A 125 11.10 7.25 0.41
N VAL A 126 10.61 6.26 1.13
CA VAL A 126 9.97 5.07 0.58
C VAL A 126 8.51 5.06 1.01
N PHE A 127 7.60 4.99 0.03
CA PHE A 127 6.16 5.02 0.25
C PHE A 127 5.56 3.64 -0.06
N PRO A 128 4.71 3.09 0.82
CA PRO A 128 3.84 1.98 0.44
C PRO A 128 2.77 2.48 -0.54
N GLN A 129 2.08 1.57 -1.23
CA GLN A 129 0.88 1.90 -2.00
C GLN A 129 -0.18 2.60 -1.13
N SER A 130 -0.80 3.66 -1.63
CA SER A 130 -1.67 4.52 -0.79
C SER A 130 -3.08 3.97 -0.57
N ASN A 131 -3.50 2.98 -1.37
CA ASN A 131 -4.85 2.41 -1.36
C ASN A 131 -4.98 1.17 -0.44
N ALA A 132 -3.90 0.83 0.28
CA ALA A 132 -3.92 -0.21 1.29
C ALA A 132 -4.36 0.36 2.65
N TYR A 133 -5.19 -0.41 3.36
CA TYR A 133 -5.69 -0.01 4.66
C TYR A 133 -4.89 -0.59 5.84
N SER A 134 -4.06 -1.60 5.58
CA SER A 134 -3.17 -2.19 6.57
C SER A 134 -1.90 -2.72 5.92
N HIS A 135 -0.80 -2.62 6.66
CA HIS A 135 0.51 -3.12 6.29
C HIS A 135 1.12 -3.87 7.46
N GLU A 136 1.53 -5.12 7.25
CA GLU A 136 2.45 -5.85 8.13
C GLU A 136 3.83 -5.81 7.48
N LEU A 137 4.83 -5.33 8.22
CA LEU A 137 6.20 -5.16 7.75
C LEU A 137 7.15 -5.99 8.58
N TYR A 138 8.06 -6.65 7.90
CA TYR A 138 9.22 -7.28 8.49
C TYR A 138 10.44 -6.97 7.62
N GLY A 139 11.56 -6.63 8.24
CA GLY A 139 12.76 -6.35 7.48
C GLY A 139 14.02 -6.23 8.32
N SER A 140 15.11 -5.97 7.61
CA SER A 140 16.39 -5.60 8.17
C SER A 140 16.93 -4.37 7.47
N PHE A 141 17.60 -3.54 8.24
CA PHE A 141 18.30 -2.37 7.75
C PHE A 141 19.77 -2.47 8.13
N THR A 142 20.65 -2.43 7.14
CA THR A 142 22.10 -2.58 7.33
C THR A 142 22.79 -1.35 6.74
N SER A 143 23.77 -0.82 7.47
CA SER A 143 24.64 0.24 6.97
C SER A 143 26.03 0.13 7.58
N ASN A 144 27.03 0.61 6.83
CA ASN A 144 28.39 0.79 7.33
C ASN A 144 28.55 2.02 8.25
N SER A 145 27.54 2.90 8.33
CA SER A 145 27.51 4.04 9.25
C SER A 145 26.65 3.72 10.47
N THR A 146 27.23 3.88 11.66
CA THR A 146 26.53 3.70 12.94
C THR A 146 25.55 4.82 13.27
N ASN A 147 25.70 5.99 12.65
CA ASN A 147 24.83 7.15 12.85
C ASN A 147 23.59 7.14 11.96
N CYS A 148 23.53 6.19 11.02
CA CYS A 148 22.46 6.06 10.06
C CYS A 148 21.28 5.30 10.68
N SER A 149 20.06 5.81 10.46
CA SER A 149 18.83 5.20 10.97
C SER A 149 17.74 5.18 9.91
N LEU A 150 16.81 4.23 10.06
CA LEU A 150 15.59 4.15 9.29
C LEU A 150 14.41 4.60 10.15
N ASN A 151 13.82 5.73 9.77
CA ASN A 151 12.72 6.37 10.47
C ASN A 151 11.40 6.05 9.78
N PHE A 152 10.38 5.74 10.57
CA PHE A 152 9.02 5.48 10.10
C PHE A 152 8.11 6.60 10.58
N TYR A 153 7.37 7.20 9.66
CA TYR A 153 6.40 8.24 9.94
C TYR A 153 5.03 7.72 9.55
N ALA A 154 4.08 7.74 10.49
CA ALA A 154 2.70 7.35 10.24
C ALA A 154 1.74 8.41 10.77
N ILE A 155 0.55 8.44 10.19
CA ILE A 155 -0.51 9.34 10.63
C ILE A 155 -1.63 8.49 11.23
N GLU A 156 -1.63 8.35 12.55
CA GLU A 156 -2.73 7.72 13.26
C GLU A 156 -3.99 8.58 13.13
N LYS A 157 -5.03 8.02 12.50
CA LYS A 157 -6.42 8.51 12.36
C LYS A 157 -6.53 9.99 11.96
N MET A 158 -6.86 10.26 10.69
CA MET A 158 -7.24 11.62 10.26
C MET A 158 -8.55 11.63 9.50
N HIS A 159 -9.60 12.16 10.14
CA HIS A 159 -10.84 12.61 9.50
C HIS A 159 -10.80 14.13 9.37
N LEU A 160 -10.04 14.65 8.41
CA LEU A 160 -9.84 16.09 8.28
C LEU A 160 -10.17 16.54 6.87
N ASN A 161 -10.78 17.72 6.75
CA ASN A 161 -10.79 18.44 5.49
C ASN A 161 -9.34 18.81 5.08
N VAL A 162 -9.10 19.04 3.78
CA VAL A 162 -7.75 19.16 3.21
C VAL A 162 -6.90 20.24 3.91
N PHE A 163 -7.49 21.38 4.25
CA PHE A 163 -6.77 22.47 4.91
C PHE A 163 -6.41 22.17 6.36
N GLN A 164 -7.28 21.49 7.10
CA GLN A 164 -6.99 21.05 8.47
C GLN A 164 -5.97 19.90 8.47
N GLY A 165 -6.07 19.00 7.48
CA GLY A 165 -5.10 17.93 7.23
C GLY A 165 -3.67 18.45 7.05
N PHE A 166 -3.47 19.55 6.33
CA PHE A 166 -2.14 20.14 6.16
C PHE A 166 -1.52 20.67 7.45
N ARG A 167 -2.31 21.36 8.30
CA ARG A 167 -1.81 21.89 9.57
C ARG A 167 -1.42 20.76 10.52
N GLU A 168 -2.25 19.73 10.61
CA GLU A 168 -1.98 18.62 11.51
C GLU A 168 -0.86 17.71 11.01
N MET A 169 -0.75 17.48 9.69
CA MET A 169 0.40 16.75 9.12
C MET A 169 1.71 17.44 9.46
N LYS A 170 1.79 18.77 9.30
CA LYS A 170 2.98 19.54 9.67
C LYS A 170 3.36 19.36 11.14
N ALA A 171 2.37 19.29 12.04
CA ALA A 171 2.62 19.08 13.46
C ALA A 171 3.10 17.65 13.77
N LYS A 172 2.47 16.62 13.16
CA LYS A 172 2.78 15.21 13.42
C LYS A 172 4.10 14.75 12.79
N LEU A 173 4.52 15.33 11.66
CA LEU A 173 5.78 14.96 10.98
C LEU A 173 7.06 15.47 11.69
N LYS A 174 6.95 16.00 12.92
CA LYS A 174 8.12 16.42 13.70
C LYS A 174 8.94 15.25 14.23
N GLN A 175 8.31 14.11 14.50
CA GLN A 175 8.98 12.94 15.06
C GLN A 175 8.48 11.65 14.39
N PRO A 176 9.37 10.68 14.17
CA PRO A 176 8.96 9.38 13.68
C PRO A 176 8.15 8.63 14.74
N VAL A 177 7.23 7.77 14.30
CA VAL A 177 6.49 6.86 15.20
C VAL A 177 7.36 5.66 15.61
N TYR A 178 8.37 5.34 14.81
CA TYR A 178 9.36 4.32 15.11
C TYR A 178 10.68 4.64 14.40
N SER A 179 11.80 4.33 15.03
CA SER A 179 13.13 4.48 14.44
C SER A 179 13.96 3.24 14.76
N THR A 180 14.67 2.72 13.76
CA THR A 180 15.59 1.60 13.93
C THR A 180 17.01 2.02 13.52
N PRO A 181 18.03 1.79 14.36
CA PRO A 181 19.40 2.05 13.99
C PRO A 181 19.86 1.08 12.89
N ALA A 182 20.94 1.43 12.20
CA ALA A 182 21.63 0.50 11.31
C ALA A 182 21.93 -0.85 12.00
N ASN A 183 21.93 -1.91 11.20
CA ASN A 183 22.22 -3.30 11.57
C ASN A 183 21.19 -3.92 12.53
N ASN A 184 19.92 -3.53 12.37
CA ASN A 184 18.81 -4.07 13.16
C ASN A 184 17.70 -4.64 12.29
N HIS A 185 16.93 -5.54 12.91
CA HIS A 185 15.68 -6.05 12.38
C HIS A 185 14.50 -5.25 12.95
N TYR A 186 13.42 -5.18 12.19
CA TYR A 186 12.18 -4.57 12.64
C TYR A 186 10.99 -5.42 12.21
N LYS A 187 9.95 -5.37 13.04
CA LYS A 187 8.61 -5.88 12.72
C LYS A 187 7.60 -4.82 13.14
N LEU A 188 6.79 -4.35 12.21
CA LEU A 188 5.87 -3.23 12.42
C LEU A 188 4.53 -3.52 11.76
N ASP A 189 3.46 -3.07 12.40
CA ASP A 189 2.11 -3.15 11.86
C ASP A 189 1.51 -1.75 11.78
N PHE A 190 1.11 -1.34 10.58
CA PHE A 190 0.47 -0.06 10.33
C PHE A 190 -0.96 -0.27 9.88
N SER A 191 -1.92 0.30 10.61
CA SER A 191 -3.33 0.42 10.19
C SER A 191 -3.61 1.80 9.56
N SER A 192 -2.57 2.51 9.14
CA SER A 192 -2.66 3.86 8.58
C SER A 192 -1.55 4.08 7.55
N PRO A 193 -1.67 5.10 6.67
CA PRO A 193 -0.58 5.49 5.80
C PRO A 193 0.70 5.74 6.61
N TYR A 194 1.81 5.26 6.08
CA TYR A 194 3.14 5.58 6.59
C TYR A 194 4.10 5.85 5.44
N PHE A 195 5.28 6.38 5.75
CA PHE A 195 6.44 6.35 4.86
C PHE A 195 7.71 6.12 5.67
N MET A 196 8.76 5.70 5.00
CA MET A 196 10.08 5.48 5.59
C MET A 196 11.05 6.54 5.09
N GLN A 197 11.97 6.97 5.95
CA GLN A 197 13.01 7.94 5.65
C GLN A 197 14.35 7.47 6.18
N TYR A 198 15.37 7.48 5.34
CA TYR A 198 16.75 7.28 5.77
C TYR A 198 17.30 8.55 6.38
N SER A 199 17.84 8.49 7.59
CA SER A 199 18.36 9.64 8.32
C SER A 199 19.85 9.48 8.58
N ASN A 200 20.63 10.53 8.31
CA ASN A 200 22.10 10.56 8.50
C ASN A 200 22.87 9.45 7.75
N CYS A 201 22.32 9.01 6.62
CA CYS A 201 22.88 7.92 5.81
C CYS A 201 23.67 8.40 4.57
N GLY A 202 23.97 9.70 4.50
CA GLY A 202 24.63 10.29 3.32
C GLY A 202 26.03 9.70 3.12
N GLY A 203 26.32 9.21 1.91
CA GLY A 203 27.62 8.63 1.56
C GLY A 203 27.92 7.28 2.23
N SER A 204 26.94 6.66 2.87
CA SER A 204 27.05 5.35 3.50
C SER A 204 26.48 4.26 2.60
N GLU A 205 27.06 3.07 2.63
CA GLU A 205 26.45 1.91 1.97
C GLU A 205 25.23 1.48 2.78
N LEU A 206 24.10 1.28 2.09
CA LEU A 206 22.84 0.84 2.68
C LEU A 206 22.35 -0.43 2.02
N LYS A 207 21.87 -1.36 2.85
CA LYS A 207 21.07 -2.49 2.42
C LYS A 207 19.75 -2.49 3.19
N LEU A 208 18.65 -2.59 2.45
CA LEU A 208 17.31 -2.74 3.00
C LEU A 208 16.74 -4.05 2.48
N GLN A 209 16.42 -4.97 3.37
CA GLN A 209 15.59 -6.12 3.07
C GLN A 209 14.23 -5.88 3.70
N MET A 210 13.17 -5.90 2.89
CA MET A 210 11.82 -5.67 3.38
C MET A 210 10.84 -6.69 2.81
N SER A 211 10.00 -7.20 3.68
CA SER A 211 8.78 -7.93 3.38
C SER A 211 7.59 -7.11 3.85
N SER A 212 6.65 -6.84 2.95
CA SER A 212 5.40 -6.16 3.27
C SER A 212 4.23 -7.04 2.85
N LYS A 213 3.31 -7.30 3.78
CA LYS A 213 1.96 -7.78 3.46
C LYS A 213 1.01 -6.61 3.53
N VAL A 214 0.07 -6.57 2.59
CA VAL A 214 -0.85 -5.46 2.42
C VAL A 214 -2.29 -5.96 2.41
N GLU A 215 -3.16 -5.26 3.11
CA GLU A 215 -4.60 -5.47 3.02
C GLU A 215 -5.27 -4.29 2.32
N ARG A 216 -6.15 -4.60 1.35
CA ARG A 216 -6.83 -3.61 0.50
C ARG A 216 -8.33 -3.89 0.44
N GLN A 217 -9.13 -2.84 0.35
CA GLN A 217 -10.59 -2.98 0.16
C GLN A 217 -10.93 -3.47 -1.26
N SER A 218 -10.14 -3.06 -2.26
CA SER A 218 -10.34 -3.46 -3.65
C SER A 218 -9.92 -4.91 -3.89
N GLN A 219 -10.73 -5.66 -4.64
CA GLN A 219 -10.38 -6.99 -5.17
C GLN A 219 -9.62 -6.93 -6.51
N LYS A 220 -9.47 -5.74 -7.12
CA LYS A 220 -8.71 -5.60 -8.37
C LYS A 220 -7.22 -5.81 -8.10
N SER A 221 -6.57 -6.67 -8.88
CA SER A 221 -5.12 -6.87 -8.84
C SER A 221 -4.38 -5.53 -8.86
N ALA A 222 -3.35 -5.41 -8.02
CA ALA A 222 -2.40 -4.30 -8.09
C ALA A 222 -1.14 -4.78 -8.79
N ASP A 223 -0.47 -3.83 -9.43
CA ASP A 223 0.88 -4.02 -9.90
C ASP A 223 1.82 -4.36 -8.73
N CYS A 224 2.90 -5.07 -9.03
CA CYS A 224 3.87 -5.46 -8.03
C CYS A 224 5.27 -5.07 -8.40
N GLY A 225 5.84 -4.19 -7.58
CA GLY A 225 7.20 -3.76 -7.78
C GLY A 225 7.59 -2.58 -6.92
N VAL A 226 8.80 -2.10 -7.15
CA VAL A 226 9.38 -0.91 -6.52
C VAL A 226 9.70 0.08 -7.63
N TYR A 227 9.15 1.28 -7.53
CA TYR A 227 9.16 2.27 -8.60
C TYR A 227 9.62 3.62 -8.08
N SER A 228 10.39 4.36 -8.87
CA SER A 228 10.66 5.76 -8.57
C SER A 228 9.39 6.59 -8.66
N ILE A 229 9.24 7.53 -7.73
CA ILE A 229 8.20 8.56 -7.82
C ILE A 229 8.75 9.68 -8.70
N PRO A 230 8.14 9.96 -9.87
CA PRO A 230 8.54 11.09 -10.68
C PRO A 230 8.36 12.39 -9.89
N SER A 231 9.38 13.24 -9.90
CA SER A 231 9.32 14.56 -9.29
C SER A 231 9.28 15.65 -10.36
N MET A 232 8.45 16.67 -10.17
CA MET A 232 8.42 17.81 -11.09
C MET A 232 9.33 18.94 -10.60
N ASN A 233 10.23 19.39 -11.46
CA ASN A 233 11.15 20.49 -11.15
C ASN A 233 10.49 21.88 -11.34
N SER A 234 11.26 22.94 -11.05
CA SER A 234 10.86 24.35 -11.14
C SER A 234 10.60 24.87 -12.56
N MET A 235 10.92 24.08 -13.60
CA MET A 235 10.62 24.35 -15.01
C MET A 235 9.57 23.39 -15.61
N GLY A 236 9.07 22.45 -14.81
CA GLY A 236 8.03 21.51 -15.18
C GLY A 236 8.60 20.29 -15.90
N GLY A 237 9.91 20.09 -15.87
CA GLY A 237 10.52 18.83 -16.30
C GLY A 237 10.23 17.75 -15.27
N LEU A 238 9.97 16.54 -15.77
CA LEU A 238 9.90 15.33 -14.96
C LEU A 238 11.32 14.84 -14.69
N MET A 239 11.61 14.54 -13.42
CA MET A 239 12.85 13.93 -12.99
C MET A 239 12.52 12.58 -12.36
N LEU A 240 13.11 11.52 -12.90
CA LEU A 240 13.10 10.19 -12.33
C LEU A 240 14.46 9.98 -11.68
N ASN A 241 14.51 9.84 -10.36
CA ASN A 241 15.74 9.58 -9.64
C ASN A 241 15.53 8.43 -8.66
N ASN A 242 16.00 7.24 -9.03
CA ASN A 242 16.02 6.10 -8.12
C ASN A 242 17.31 6.14 -7.29
N GLN A 243 17.20 6.55 -6.03
CA GLN A 243 18.35 6.54 -5.13
C GLN A 243 18.37 5.34 -4.17
N LEU A 244 17.38 4.43 -4.24
CA LEU A 244 17.46 3.14 -3.58
C LEU A 244 18.53 2.22 -4.19
N GLY A 245 19.13 2.62 -5.31
CA GLY A 245 20.14 1.84 -6.01
C GLY A 245 19.53 0.61 -6.67
N PHE A 246 20.23 -0.52 -6.57
CA PHE A 246 19.82 -1.78 -7.19
C PHE A 246 18.73 -2.42 -6.34
N VAL A 247 17.57 -2.68 -6.94
CA VAL A 247 16.42 -3.30 -6.26
C VAL A 247 16.14 -4.65 -6.89
N THR A 248 16.08 -5.70 -6.07
CA THR A 248 15.70 -7.06 -6.48
C THR A 248 14.41 -7.45 -5.79
N ILE A 249 13.40 -7.84 -6.56
CA ILE A 249 12.14 -8.37 -6.05
C ILE A 249 12.30 -9.88 -5.92
N GLU A 250 12.34 -10.40 -4.69
CA GLU A 250 12.52 -11.83 -4.41
C GLU A 250 11.19 -12.58 -4.53
N LYS A 251 10.11 -11.97 -4.04
CA LYS A 251 8.77 -12.57 -4.07
C LYS A 251 7.72 -11.49 -4.21
N CYS A 252 6.75 -11.75 -5.07
CA CYS A 252 5.49 -11.04 -5.03
C CYS A 252 4.34 -12.03 -5.14
N SER A 253 3.30 -11.84 -4.33
CA SER A 253 2.10 -12.66 -4.40
C SER A 253 0.86 -11.85 -4.76
N ASN A 254 0.06 -12.45 -5.64
CA ASN A 254 -1.22 -11.92 -6.07
C ASN A 254 -2.36 -12.59 -5.29
N LYS A 255 -3.40 -11.83 -4.98
CA LYS A 255 -4.55 -12.31 -4.21
C LYS A 255 -5.35 -13.37 -4.97
N SER A 256 -5.26 -13.39 -6.30
CA SER A 256 -5.88 -14.38 -7.17
C SER A 256 -5.34 -15.80 -6.97
N GLU A 257 -4.07 -15.96 -6.58
CA GLU A 257 -3.45 -17.28 -6.39
C GLU A 257 -4.06 -18.01 -5.19
N ASP A 258 -4.35 -17.31 -4.09
CA ASP A 258 -4.99 -17.92 -2.92
C ASP A 258 -6.43 -18.36 -3.21
N VAL A 259 -7.16 -17.58 -4.02
CA VAL A 259 -8.55 -17.89 -4.37
C VAL A 259 -8.59 -19.17 -5.21
N ALA A 260 -7.66 -19.33 -6.15
CA ALA A 260 -7.53 -20.56 -6.92
C ALA A 260 -7.23 -21.77 -6.01
N ILE A 261 -6.24 -21.66 -5.12
CA ILE A 261 -5.88 -22.74 -4.18
C ILE A 261 -7.07 -23.09 -3.28
N SER A 262 -7.78 -22.09 -2.75
CA SER A 262 -8.97 -22.30 -1.91
C SER A 262 -10.10 -22.98 -2.68
N LEU A 263 -10.38 -22.56 -3.92
CA LEU A 263 -11.35 -23.21 -4.80
C LEU A 263 -10.96 -24.67 -5.13
N PHE A 264 -9.68 -24.93 -5.38
CA PHE A 264 -9.18 -26.29 -5.60
C PHE A 264 -9.34 -27.18 -4.36
N LEU A 265 -9.06 -26.66 -3.16
CA LEU A 265 -9.25 -27.41 -1.92
C LEU A 265 -10.72 -27.68 -1.64
N VAL A 266 -11.58 -26.68 -1.78
CA VAL A 266 -13.03 -26.84 -1.57
C VAL A 266 -13.63 -27.83 -2.58
N SER A 267 -13.31 -27.69 -3.87
CA SER A 267 -13.77 -28.62 -4.90
C SER A 267 -13.24 -30.04 -4.69
N GLY A 268 -11.98 -30.19 -4.29
CA GLY A 268 -11.40 -31.49 -3.94
C GLY A 268 -12.12 -32.17 -2.77
N VAL A 269 -12.47 -31.42 -1.73
CA VAL A 269 -13.26 -31.94 -0.60
C VAL A 269 -14.66 -32.37 -1.07
N PHE A 270 -15.36 -31.55 -1.85
CA PHE A 270 -16.67 -31.92 -2.41
C PHE A 270 -16.62 -33.16 -3.29
N TYR A 271 -15.56 -33.32 -4.08
CA TYR A 271 -15.35 -34.50 -4.93
C TYR A 271 -15.17 -35.77 -4.08
N ILE A 272 -14.33 -35.72 -3.04
CA ILE A 272 -14.12 -36.84 -2.12
C ILE A 272 -15.42 -37.22 -1.40
N PHE A 273 -16.19 -36.23 -0.91
CA PHE A 273 -17.49 -36.48 -0.29
C PHE A 273 -18.49 -37.11 -1.26
N SER A 274 -18.51 -36.65 -2.51
CA SER A 274 -19.39 -37.20 -3.55
C SER A 274 -19.04 -38.65 -3.86
N LEU A 275 -17.75 -38.99 -3.98
CA LEU A 275 -17.29 -40.37 -4.15
C LEU A 275 -17.66 -41.25 -2.96
N PHE A 276 -17.49 -40.75 -1.73
CA PHE A 276 -17.87 -41.50 -0.53
C PHE A 276 -19.37 -41.77 -0.47
N LEU A 277 -20.19 -40.79 -0.87
CA LEU A 277 -21.64 -40.91 -0.89
C LEU A 277 -22.11 -41.90 -1.98
N ILE A 278 -21.47 -41.89 -3.15
CA ILE A 278 -21.66 -42.92 -4.19
C ILE A 278 -21.27 -44.29 -3.63
N CYS A 279 -20.09 -44.43 -3.00
CA CYS A 279 -19.67 -45.70 -2.41
C CYS A 279 -20.68 -46.24 -1.39
N ILE A 280 -21.26 -45.39 -0.53
CA ILE A 280 -22.31 -45.79 0.43
C ILE A 280 -23.59 -46.22 -0.28
N LEU A 281 -24.03 -45.48 -1.32
CA LEU A 281 -25.26 -45.77 -2.05
C LEU A 281 -25.17 -47.05 -2.90
N PHE A 282 -23.95 -47.43 -3.32
CA PHE A 282 -23.70 -48.61 -4.14
C PHE A 282 -23.16 -49.81 -3.34
N ILE A 283 -23.17 -49.79 -2.00
CA ILE A 283 -22.92 -51.01 -1.21
C ILE A 283 -24.07 -51.98 -1.49
N PRO A 284 -23.85 -53.09 -2.22
CA PRO A 284 -24.91 -54.04 -2.49
C PRO A 284 -25.43 -54.58 -1.15
N GLU A 285 -26.75 -54.59 -1.03
CA GLU A 285 -27.50 -55.03 0.14
C GLU A 285 -27.37 -56.57 0.31
N LYS A 286 -26.16 -57.05 0.60
CA LYS A 286 -25.89 -58.43 0.95
C LYS A 286 -25.14 -58.46 2.27
N SER A 287 -25.91 -58.81 3.31
CA SER A 287 -25.49 -59.31 4.62
C SER A 287 -24.63 -58.39 5.49
N SER A 288 -25.27 -57.43 6.17
CA SER A 288 -24.76 -56.86 7.42
C SER A 288 -25.94 -56.55 8.39
N PRO A 289 -25.86 -56.92 9.69
CA PRO A 289 -26.99 -56.89 10.64
C PRO A 289 -27.39 -55.50 11.15
N LEU A 290 -26.98 -54.42 10.47
CA LEU A 290 -27.27 -53.03 10.85
C LEU A 290 -28.53 -52.45 10.18
N SER A 291 -29.30 -53.25 9.43
CA SER A 291 -30.55 -52.86 8.78
C SER A 291 -31.70 -52.48 9.74
N LYS A 292 -31.49 -52.47 11.06
CA LYS A 292 -32.52 -52.12 12.05
C LYS A 292 -32.50 -50.66 12.54
N PHE A 293 -31.55 -49.80 12.12
CA PHE A 293 -31.42 -48.45 12.69
C PHE A 293 -31.76 -47.26 11.77
N ARG A 294 -32.35 -47.50 10.58
CA ARG A 294 -32.85 -46.41 9.71
C ARG A 294 -34.35 -46.51 9.47
N LEU A 295 -35.12 -46.27 10.53
CA LEU A 295 -36.54 -45.93 10.45
C LEU A 295 -36.95 -45.18 11.73
N SER A 296 -36.34 -44.02 11.95
CA SER A 296 -36.89 -42.97 12.83
C SER A 296 -36.10 -41.70 12.55
N LEU A 297 -36.40 -41.05 11.43
CA LEU A 297 -36.12 -39.65 11.12
C LEU A 297 -36.68 -39.33 9.73
N ALA A 298 -38.00 -39.46 9.65
CA ALA A 298 -38.83 -38.55 8.86
C ALA A 298 -39.45 -37.55 9.84
#